data_AF-A0A9D9E811-F1
#
_entry.id   AF-A0A9D9E811-F1
#
_cell.length_a   1.000
_cell.length_b   1.000
_cell.length_c   1.000
_cell.angle_alpha   90.00
_cell.angle_beta   90.00
_cell.angle_gamma   90.00
#
_symmetry.space_group_name_H-M   'P 1'
#
loop_
_entity.id
_entity.type
_entity.pdbx_description
1 polymer ?
#
loop_
_entity_poly.entity_id
_entity_poly.type
_entity_poly.pdbx_seq_one_letter_code
_entity_poly.pdbx_strand_id
1 'polypeptide(L)'
;KEAGDRAHLIAVLYNSVARYVAGAATLLEELGGDRADEIFVFGQAAKDQHLNSLVCMMTGRRLITSTGFTASALSSLALLVHEGECDRQDCLDLIRKASGVSTYSRA
;
A
#
# COMPACT_ATOMS: atom_id res chain seq x y z
N LYS A 1 -32.41 9.96 -7.92
CA LYS A 1 -32.37 8.49 -7.73
C LYS A 1 -31.06 7.93 -8.31
N GLU A 2 -30.78 8.13 -9.60
CA GLU A 2 -29.54 7.68 -10.27
C GLU A 2 -28.21 8.10 -9.60
N ALA A 3 -28.10 9.33 -9.09
CA ALA A 3 -26.90 9.78 -8.38
C ALA A 3 -26.66 9.01 -7.06
N GLY A 4 -27.73 8.59 -6.39
CA GLY A 4 -27.67 7.76 -5.18
C GLY A 4 -27.29 6.32 -5.50
N ASP A 5 -27.82 5.76 -6.59
CA ASP A 5 -27.50 4.40 -7.05
C ASP A 5 -26.03 4.29 -7.48
N ARG A 6 -25.50 5.32 -8.17
CA ARG A 6 -24.07 5.38 -8.53
C ARG A 6 -23.16 5.46 -7.31
N ALA A 7 -23.50 6.30 -6.33
CA ALA A 7 -22.73 6.40 -5.09
C ALA A 7 -22.74 5.07 -4.32
N HIS A 8 -23.89 4.38 -4.31
CA HIS A 8 -24.02 3.07 -3.69
C HIS A 8 -23.13 2.02 -4.38
N LEU A 9 -23.14 1.96 -5.71
CA LEU A 9 -22.28 1.05 -6.48
C LEU A 9 -20.80 1.32 -6.23
N ILE A 10 -20.37 2.59 -6.21
CA ILE A 10 -18.99 2.96 -5.89
C ILE A 10 -18.64 2.47 -4.48
N ALA A 11 -19.49 2.73 -3.49
CA ALA A 11 -19.24 2.25 -2.12
C ALA A 11 -19.12 0.72 -2.05
N VAL A 12 -19.94 -0.03 -2.79
CA VAL A 12 -19.86 -1.50 -2.86
C VAL A 12 -18.52 -1.94 -3.45
N LEU A 13 -18.06 -1.31 -4.53
CA LEU A 13 -16.77 -1.63 -5.15
C LEU A 13 -15.59 -1.39 -4.20
N TYR A 14 -15.54 -0.22 -3.57
CA TYR A 14 -14.47 0.13 -2.62
C TYR A 14 -14.44 -0.83 -1.43
N ASN A 15 -15.60 -1.15 -0.86
CA ASN A 15 -15.69 -2.12 0.23
C ASN A 15 -15.26 -3.53 -0.19
N SER A 16 -15.61 -3.94 -1.42
CA SER A 16 -15.23 -5.27 -1.93
C SER A 16 -13.72 -5.40 -2.08
N VAL A 17 -13.05 -4.37 -2.61
CA VAL A 17 -11.59 -4.33 -2.72
C VAL A 17 -10.95 -4.35 -1.33
N ALA A 18 -11.42 -3.52 -0.40
CA ALA A 18 -10.86 -3.48 0.95
C ALA A 18 -11.02 -4.82 1.70
N ARG A 19 -12.17 -5.50 1.54
CA ARG A 19 -12.40 -6.84 2.11
C ARG A 19 -11.49 -7.88 1.49
N TYR A 20 -11.29 -7.84 0.18
CA TYR A 20 -10.38 -8.76 -0.50
C TYR A 20 -8.95 -8.62 0.03
N VAL A 21 -8.46 -7.39 0.19
CA VAL A 21 -7.12 -7.13 0.77
C VAL A 21 -7.02 -7.64 2.21
N ALA A 22 -8.05 -7.43 3.04
CA ALA A 22 -8.08 -7.96 4.40
C ALA A 22 -8.06 -9.49 4.46
N GLY A 23 -8.82 -10.16 3.58
CA GLY A 23 -8.80 -11.62 3.45
C GLY A 23 -7.44 -12.14 2.99
N ALA A 24 -6.84 -11.51 1.98
CA ALA A 24 -5.51 -11.87 1.49
C ALA A 24 -4.42 -11.70 2.56
N ALA A 25 -4.46 -10.60 3.32
CA ALA A 25 -3.53 -10.38 4.42
C ALA A 25 -3.67 -11.46 5.50
N THR A 26 -4.90 -11.80 5.89
CA THR A 26 -5.15 -12.86 6.88
C THR A 26 -4.65 -14.22 6.40
N LEU A 27 -4.93 -14.57 5.14
CA LEU A 27 -4.47 -15.83 4.55
C LEU A 27 -2.93 -15.93 4.51
N LEU A 28 -2.23 -14.84 4.20
CA LEU A 28 -0.77 -14.82 4.20
C LEU A 28 -0.19 -15.06 5.60
N GLU A 29 -0.86 -14.56 6.64
CA GLU A 29 -0.44 -14.79 8.03
C GLU A 29 -0.71 -16.23 8.46
N GLU A 30 -1.84 -16.82 8.05
CA GLU A 30 -2.13 -18.23 8.30
C GLU A 30 -1.12 -19.16 7.61
N LEU A 31 -0.65 -18.79 6.41
CA LEU A 31 0.34 -19.57 5.67
C LEU A 31 1.78 -19.36 6.17
N GLY A 32 2.13 -18.13 6.55
CA GLY A 32 3.50 -17.73 6.92
C GLY A 32 3.81 -17.82 8.42
N GLY A 33 2.79 -17.87 9.27
CA GLY A 33 2.93 -17.89 10.74
C GLY A 33 3.17 -16.53 11.39
N ASP A 34 3.60 -15.53 10.61
CA ASP A 34 3.91 -14.18 11.10
C ASP A 34 2.86 -13.16 10.65
N ARG A 35 2.45 -12.30 11.59
CA ARG A 35 1.55 -11.18 11.34
C ARG A 35 2.30 -10.01 10.70
N ALA A 36 1.78 -9.46 9.62
CA ALA A 36 2.30 -8.21 9.06
C ALA A 36 1.60 -7.02 9.72
N ASP A 37 2.34 -6.16 10.43
CA ASP A 37 1.79 -4.95 11.07
C ASP A 37 1.56 -3.80 10.08
N GLU A 38 2.27 -3.83 8.95
CA GLU A 38 2.27 -2.77 7.94
C GLU A 38 1.97 -3.32 6.54
N ILE A 39 1.18 -2.57 5.77
CA ILE A 39 0.91 -2.82 4.34
C ILE A 39 1.48 -1.65 3.53
N PHE A 40 2.35 -1.98 2.57
CA PHE A 40 2.88 -1.00 1.62
C PHE A 40 2.01 -0.95 0.36
N VAL A 41 1.54 0.24 0.00
CA VAL A 41 0.73 0.48 -1.20
C VAL A 41 1.49 1.41 -2.15
N PHE A 42 1.67 0.96 -3.39
CA PHE A 42 2.39 1.68 -4.43
C PHE A 42 1.51 1.95 -5.66
N GLY A 43 1.96 2.83 -6.55
CA GLY A 43 1.29 3.13 -7.81
C GLY A 43 0.03 3.98 -7.65
N GLN A 44 -0.93 3.88 -8.58
CA GLN A 44 -2.10 4.78 -8.59
C GLN A 44 -3.01 4.61 -7.37
N ALA A 45 -3.09 3.39 -6.81
CA ALA A 45 -3.87 3.13 -5.60
C ALA A 45 -3.36 3.91 -4.38
N ALA A 46 -2.08 4.27 -4.34
CA ALA A 46 -1.50 5.09 -3.27
C ALA A 46 -2.12 6.51 -3.19
N LYS A 47 -2.75 6.99 -4.28
CA LYS A 47 -3.43 8.30 -4.31
C LYS A 47 -4.86 8.25 -3.77
N ASP A 48 -5.46 7.06 -3.68
CA ASP A 48 -6.87 6.92 -3.29
C ASP A 48 -7.01 6.85 -1.76
N GLN A 49 -7.21 8.02 -1.15
CA GLN A 49 -7.32 8.14 0.31
C GLN A 49 -8.52 7.38 0.87
N HIS A 50 -9.64 7.33 0.14
CA HIS A 50 -10.85 6.67 0.62
C HIS A 50 -10.66 5.16 0.66
N LEU A 51 -10.10 4.58 -0.40
CA LEU A 51 -9.75 3.16 -0.44
C LEU A 51 -8.73 2.81 0.65
N ASN A 52 -7.67 3.61 0.79
CA ASN A 52 -6.62 3.35 1.78
C ASN A 52 -7.16 3.42 3.22
N SER A 53 -8.08 4.32 3.50
CA SER A 53 -8.78 4.37 4.80
C SER A 53 -9.61 3.12 5.07
N LEU A 54 -10.37 2.64 4.08
CA LEU A 54 -11.15 1.40 4.20
C LEU A 54 -10.24 0.18 4.41
N VAL A 55 -9.15 0.07 3.64
CA VAL A 55 -8.18 -1.02 3.79
C VAL A 55 -7.55 -0.98 5.19
N CYS A 56 -7.11 0.18 5.68
CA CYS A 56 -6.60 0.36 7.05
C CYS A 56 -7.62 -0.14 8.10
N MET A 57 -8.88 0.27 7.95
CA MET A 57 -9.95 -0.06 8.88
C MET A 57 -10.26 -1.57 8.92
N MET A 58 -10.32 -2.21 7.75
CA MET A 58 -10.67 -3.62 7.60
C MET A 58 -9.51 -4.57 7.92
N THR A 59 -8.28 -4.17 7.59
CA THR A 59 -7.09 -4.97 7.89
C THR A 59 -6.64 -4.79 9.33
N GLY A 60 -6.95 -3.65 9.97
CA GLY A 60 -6.41 -3.28 11.27
C GLY A 60 -4.89 -3.10 11.25
N ARG A 61 -4.31 -2.82 10.08
CA ARG A 61 -2.86 -2.65 9.85
C ARG A 61 -2.57 -1.22 9.42
N ARG A 62 -1.34 -0.77 9.66
CA ARG A 62 -0.88 0.54 9.20
C ARG A 62 -0.66 0.50 7.70
N LEU A 63 -1.11 1.52 6.97
CA LEU A 63 -0.81 1.65 5.55
C LEU A 63 0.29 2.69 5.32
N ILE A 64 1.30 2.28 4.56
CA ILE A 64 2.37 3.15 4.07
C ILE A 64 2.16 3.28 2.57
N THR A 65 1.86 4.49 2.11
CA THR A 65 1.57 4.74 0.70
C THR A 65 2.69 5.54 0.07
N SER A 66 3.11 5.16 -1.14
CA SER A 66 4.04 5.95 -1.93
C SER A 66 3.55 6.06 -3.37
N THR A 67 3.44 7.31 -3.83
CA THR A 67 3.08 7.64 -5.22
C THR A 67 4.32 7.84 -6.09
N GLY A 68 5.50 7.92 -5.48
CA GLY A 68 6.76 8.26 -6.14
C GLY A 68 7.49 7.08 -6.76
N PHE A 69 7.14 5.85 -6.36
CA PHE A 69 7.79 4.64 -6.85
C PHE A 69 6.78 3.54 -7.12
N THR A 70 7.12 2.70 -8.09
CA THR A 70 6.52 1.37 -8.25
C THR A 70 7.32 0.36 -7.44
N ALA A 71 6.67 -0.72 -7.00
CA ALA A 71 7.36 -1.81 -6.33
C ALA A 71 8.54 -2.35 -7.17
N SER A 72 8.38 -2.39 -8.50
CA SER A 72 9.43 -2.79 -9.43
C SER A 72 10.68 -1.91 -9.39
N ALA A 73 10.53 -0.60 -9.25
CA ALA A 73 11.66 0.32 -9.17
C ALA A 73 12.44 0.13 -7.85
N LEU A 74 11.74 -0.13 -6.74
CA LEU A 74 12.37 -0.45 -5.46
C LEU A 74 13.13 -1.78 -5.52
N SER A 75 12.58 -2.80 -6.20
CA SER A 75 13.27 -4.07 -6.41
C SER A 75 14.60 -3.90 -7.15
N SER A 76 14.63 -3.08 -8.21
CA SER A 76 15.84 -2.81 -8.98
C SER A 76 16.91 -2.08 -8.14
N LEU A 77 16.51 -1.11 -7.32
CA LEU A 77 17.44 -0.43 -6.41
C LEU A 77 17.99 -1.38 -5.34
N ALA A 78 17.16 -2.27 -4.81
CA ALA A 78 17.60 -3.28 -3.83
C ALA A 78 18.65 -4.23 -4.42
N LEU A 79 18.52 -4.59 -5.69
CA LEU A 79 19.53 -5.40 -6.40
C LEU A 79 20.85 -4.63 -6.56
N LEU A 80 20.81 -3.37 -6.98
CA LEU A 80 22.02 -2.55 -7.13
C LEU A 80 22.76 -2.37 -5.79
N VAL A 81 22.03 -2.22 -4.68
CA VAL A 81 22.63 -2.19 -3.34
C VAL A 81 23.23 -3.54 -2.97
N HIS A 82 22.56 -4.65 -3.29
CA HIS A 82 23.05 -5.99 -2.99
C HIS A 82 24.33 -6.34 -3.78
N GLU A 83 24.41 -5.91 -5.03
CA GLU A 83 25.57 -6.10 -5.91
C GLU A 83 26.74 -5.14 -5.58
N GLY A 84 26.52 -4.18 -4.68
CA GLY A 84 27.52 -3.18 -4.31
C GLY A 84 27.69 -2.05 -5.34
N GLU A 85 26.79 -1.97 -6.32
CA GLU A 85 26.76 -0.97 -7.38
C GLU A 85 26.13 0.36 -6.93
N CYS A 86 25.39 0.37 -5.82
CA CYS A 86 24.83 1.56 -5.17
C CYS A 86 25.06 1.52 -3.67
N ASP A 87 25.47 2.66 -3.08
CA ASP A 87 25.44 2.78 -1.63
C ASP A 87 23.99 2.81 -1.12
N ARG A 88 23.74 2.08 -0.02
CA ARG A 88 22.41 1.96 0.57
C ARG A 88 21.82 3.32 0.95
N GLN A 89 22.64 4.22 1.49
CA GLN A 89 22.18 5.52 1.97
C GLN A 89 21.81 6.42 0.79
N ASP A 90 22.61 6.44 -0.27
CA ASP A 90 22.31 7.18 -1.50
C ASP A 90 21.00 6.69 -2.16
N CYS A 91 20.82 5.37 -2.24
CA CYS A 91 19.61 4.75 -2.74
C CYS A 91 18.37 5.10 -1.87
N LEU A 92 18.49 5.15 -0.53
CA LEU A 92 17.42 5.61 0.36
C LEU A 92 17.08 7.08 0.20
N ASP A 93 18.06 7.94 -0.06
CA ASP A 93 17.85 9.38 -0.22
C ASP A 93 17.20 9.70 -1.57
N LEU A 94 17.52 8.95 -2.63
CA LEU A 94 16.78 8.96 -3.90
C LEU A 94 15.31 8.57 -3.69
N ILE A 95 15.07 7.50 -2.91
CA ILE A 95 13.70 7.08 -2.58
C ILE A 95 12.96 8.18 -1.84
N ARG A 96 13.54 8.79 -0.81
CA ARG A 96 12.89 9.89 -0.06
C ARG A 96 12.58 11.09 -0.95
N LYS A 97 13.50 11.46 -1.84
CA LYS A 97 13.35 12.63 -2.72
C LYS A 97 12.21 12.46 -3.74
N ALA A 98 12.03 11.25 -4.26
CA ALA A 98 10.96 10.98 -5.23
C ALA A 98 9.65 10.51 -4.58
N SER A 99 9.69 9.99 -3.35
CA SER A 99 8.50 9.49 -2.65
C SER A 99 7.77 10.60 -1.91
N GLY A 100 6.66 11.07 -2.45
CA GLY A 100 5.64 11.78 -1.66
C GLY A 100 4.92 10.83 -0.69
N VAL A 101 5.64 10.28 0.29
CA VAL A 101 5.13 9.24 1.22
C VAL A 101 4.03 9.82 2.10
N SER A 102 2.92 9.10 2.22
CA SER A 102 1.86 9.41 3.18
C SER A 102 1.55 8.18 4.03
N THR A 103 1.45 8.35 5.35
CA THR A 103 1.13 7.25 6.28
C THR A 103 -0.29 7.37 6.82
N TYR A 104 -1.00 6.25 6.83
CA TYR A 104 -2.34 6.15 7.42
C TYR A 104 -2.28 5.26 8.66
N SER A 105 -2.69 5.81 9.80
CA SER A 105 -2.90 5.08 11.05
C SER A 105 -4.37 5.21 11.46
N ARG A 106 -4.86 4.28 12.29
CA ARG A 106 -6.13 4.50 12.99
C ARG A 106 -6.01 5.76 13.87
N ALA A 107 -7.05 6.59 13.85
CA ALA A 107 -7.32 7.58 14.88
C ALA A 107 -8.05 6.91 16.05
#